data_AF-A0A376W295-F1
#
_entry.id   AF-A0A376W295-F1
#
_cell.length_a   1.000
_cell.length_b   1.000
_cell.length_c   1.000
_cell.angle_alpha   90.00
_cell.angle_beta   90.00
_cell.angle_gamma   90.00
#
_symmetry.space_group_name_H-M   'P 1'
#
loop_
_entity.id
_entity.type
_entity.pdbx_description
1 polymer ?
#
loop_
_entity_poly.entity_id
_entity_poly.type
_entity_poly.pdbx_seq_one_letter_code
_entity_poly.pdbx_strand_id
1 'polypeptide(L)'
;MRLTDLGEIPDDNPFIKESGVRAEIWSYGIRNPQGMAMNPWSNALWLNEHGPRGGDEINIPQKGKNYGWPLATWGINYSGFKIPEAKGEIVAGTEQPVFYWKDSPAVSGMAFYNSDKFPQWQQKYLLAR
;
A
#
# COMPACT_ATOMS: atom_id res chain seq x y z
N MET A 1 4.81 8.77 -2.02
CA MET A 1 5.92 9.77 -2.06
C MET A 1 6.56 9.86 -0.67
N ARG A 2 7.78 10.39 -0.55
CA ARG A 2 8.40 10.75 0.72
C ARG A 2 9.05 12.12 0.61
N LEU A 3 8.73 12.99 1.56
CA LEU A 3 9.33 14.31 1.75
C LEU A 3 9.96 14.39 3.15
N THR A 4 10.78 15.40 3.40
CA THR A 4 11.15 15.79 4.78
C THR A 4 9.92 16.32 5.52
N ASP A 5 10.04 16.51 6.83
CA ASP A 5 9.01 17.15 7.65
C ASP A 5 8.75 18.63 7.28
N LEU A 6 9.69 19.24 6.57
CA LEU A 6 9.56 20.57 5.95
C LEU A 6 8.97 20.55 4.54
N GLY A 7 8.70 19.37 3.98
CA GLY A 7 8.15 19.22 2.62
C GLY A 7 9.20 19.26 1.50
N GLU A 8 10.49 19.22 1.84
CA GLU A 8 11.58 19.17 0.87
C GLU A 8 11.85 17.75 0.36
N ILE A 9 12.50 17.62 -0.80
CA ILE A 9 12.90 16.31 -1.34
C ILE A 9 14.14 15.80 -0.57
N PRO A 10 14.07 14.63 0.11
CA PRO A 10 15.24 14.04 0.73
C PRO A 10 16.29 13.65 -0.30
N ASP A 11 17.56 13.93 -0.01
CA ASP A 11 18.71 13.64 -0.87
C ASP A 11 18.94 12.14 -1.10
N ASP A 12 18.43 11.30 -0.20
CA ASP A 12 18.49 9.85 -0.28
C ASP A 12 17.26 9.21 -0.93
N ASN A 13 16.30 9.96 -1.51
CA ASN A 13 15.17 9.34 -2.21
C ASN A 13 15.61 8.43 -3.37
N PRO A 14 14.91 7.31 -3.61
CA PRO A 14 15.40 6.22 -4.49
C PRO A 14 15.64 6.65 -5.94
N PHE A 15 14.90 7.64 -6.42
CA PHE A 15 14.90 8.04 -7.83
C PHE A 15 15.54 9.41 -8.06
N ILE A 16 16.26 9.97 -7.08
CA ILE A 16 16.80 11.34 -7.17
C ILE A 16 17.79 11.56 -8.33
N LYS A 17 18.46 10.48 -8.77
CA LYS A 17 19.41 10.50 -9.89
C LYS A 17 18.84 9.92 -11.18
N GLU A 18 17.57 9.52 -11.19
CA GLU A 18 16.96 8.86 -12.34
C GLU A 18 16.31 9.88 -13.28
N SER A 19 16.86 10.00 -14.49
CA SER A 19 16.40 10.98 -15.47
C SER A 19 14.95 10.70 -15.88
N GLY A 20 14.11 11.74 -15.85
CA GLY A 20 12.70 11.65 -16.22
C GLY A 20 11.78 11.07 -15.13
N VAL A 21 12.30 10.71 -13.96
CA VAL A 21 11.52 10.22 -12.83
C VAL A 21 11.36 11.31 -11.77
N ARG A 22 10.18 11.34 -11.13
CA ARG A 22 9.89 12.27 -10.03
C ARG A 22 10.66 11.85 -8.78
N ALA A 23 11.56 12.71 -8.32
CA ALA A 23 12.44 12.45 -7.17
C ALA A 23 11.69 12.27 -5.84
N GLU A 24 10.42 12.68 -5.75
CA GLU A 24 9.57 12.54 -4.58
C GLU A 24 9.03 11.10 -4.40
N ILE A 25 9.12 10.26 -5.44
CA ILE A 25 8.60 8.89 -5.40
C ILE A 25 9.39 8.05 -4.39
N TRP A 26 8.66 7.36 -3.51
CA TRP A 26 9.23 6.40 -2.54
C TRP A 26 8.93 4.96 -2.95
N SER A 27 7.67 4.69 -3.32
CA SER A 27 7.17 3.43 -3.85
C SER A 27 6.15 3.75 -4.94
N TYR A 28 5.89 2.80 -5.83
CA TYR A 28 4.97 2.96 -6.95
C TYR A 28 4.17 1.67 -7.21
N GLY A 29 3.26 1.68 -8.20
CA GLY A 29 2.42 0.51 -8.50
C GLY A 29 1.30 0.29 -7.49
N ILE A 30 0.74 1.37 -6.95
CA ILE A 30 -0.39 1.38 -6.01
C ILE A 30 -1.59 2.00 -6.75
N ARG A 31 -2.80 1.49 -6.56
CA ARG A 31 -4.01 1.95 -7.24
C ARG A 31 -4.60 3.20 -6.59
N ASN A 32 -5.12 3.06 -5.38
CA ASN A 32 -5.83 4.12 -4.67
C ASN A 32 -5.66 3.94 -3.14
N PRO A 33 -4.55 4.42 -2.57
CA PRO A 33 -4.28 4.26 -1.14
C PRO A 33 -5.28 5.07 -0.30
N GLN A 34 -5.72 4.52 0.84
CA GLN A 34 -6.69 5.18 1.73
C GLN A 34 -6.08 5.39 3.13
N GLY A 35 -5.94 4.32 3.91
CA GLY A 35 -5.36 4.37 5.25
C GLY A 35 -3.84 4.23 5.24
N MET A 36 -3.15 5.03 6.05
CA MET A 36 -1.71 4.93 6.30
C MET A 36 -1.41 5.17 7.78
N ALA A 37 -0.54 4.35 8.36
CA ALA A 37 -0.19 4.42 9.78
C ALA A 37 1.18 3.79 10.04
N MET A 38 1.94 4.37 10.97
CA MET A 38 3.17 3.75 11.47
C MET A 38 2.82 2.60 12.39
N ASN A 39 3.36 1.41 12.10
CA ASN A 39 3.27 0.26 12.98
C ASN A 39 4.18 0.50 14.20
N PRO A 40 3.63 0.55 15.43
CA PRO A 40 4.41 0.94 16.62
C PRO A 40 5.38 -0.14 17.08
N TRP A 41 5.26 -1.39 16.60
CA TRP A 41 6.15 -2.49 16.98
C TRP A 41 7.33 -2.65 16.03
N SER A 42 7.18 -2.29 14.76
CA SER A 42 8.25 -2.36 13.76
C SER A 42 8.80 -1.01 13.33
N ASN A 43 8.15 0.09 13.72
CA ASN A 43 8.44 1.45 13.24
C ASN A 43 8.43 1.58 11.70
N ALA A 44 7.61 0.77 11.04
CA ALA A 44 7.44 0.78 9.59
C ALA A 44 6.08 1.34 9.19
N LEU A 45 6.02 2.07 8.06
CA LEU A 45 4.76 2.50 7.48
C LEU A 45 4.00 1.30 6.95
N TRP A 46 2.72 1.21 7.28
CA TRP A 46 1.76 0.33 6.62
C TRP A 46 0.76 1.21 5.85
N LEU A 47 0.27 0.73 4.72
CA LEU A 47 -0.78 1.37 3.93
C LEU A 47 -1.84 0.33 3.55
N ASN A 48 -3.06 0.79 3.32
CA ASN A 48 -4.09 0.02 2.62
C ASN A 48 -4.55 0.76 1.36
N GLU A 49 -5.15 0.03 0.43
CA GLU A 49 -5.67 0.58 -0.82
C GLU A 49 -6.92 -0.14 -1.31
N HIS A 50 -7.72 0.58 -2.11
CA HIS A 50 -8.84 -0.01 -2.84
C HIS A 50 -8.38 -0.72 -4.11
N GLY A 51 -8.80 -1.97 -4.26
CA GLY A 51 -8.79 -2.67 -5.53
C GLY A 51 -9.93 -2.20 -6.46
N PRO A 52 -10.04 -2.78 -7.66
CA PRO A 52 -11.21 -2.63 -8.52
C PRO A 52 -12.41 -3.43 -7.96
N ARG A 53 -12.96 -4.41 -8.69
CA ARG A 53 -13.94 -5.35 -8.11
C ARG A 53 -13.17 -6.43 -7.37
N GLY A 54 -13.03 -6.28 -6.06
CA GLY A 54 -12.10 -7.09 -5.28
C GLY A 54 -10.68 -6.55 -5.35
N GLY A 55 -9.80 -7.13 -4.55
CA GLY A 55 -8.37 -6.82 -4.53
C GLY A 55 -8.00 -5.60 -3.68
N ASP A 56 -8.75 -5.31 -2.63
CA ASP A 56 -8.26 -4.39 -1.58
C ASP A 56 -7.06 -5.03 -0.89
N GLU A 57 -6.08 -4.21 -0.50
CA GLU A 57 -4.77 -4.70 -0.02
C GLU A 57 -4.30 -3.99 1.26
N ILE A 58 -3.47 -4.68 2.04
CA ILE A 58 -2.56 -4.10 3.03
C ILE A 58 -1.12 -4.31 2.52
N ASN A 59 -0.37 -3.21 2.44
CA ASN A 59 1.01 -3.17 1.96
C ASN A 59 1.95 -2.56 3.01
N ILE A 60 3.20 -3.04 3.04
CA ILE A 60 4.29 -2.44 3.82
C ILE A 60 5.26 -1.77 2.83
N PRO A 61 5.03 -0.49 2.45
CA PRO A 61 5.77 0.23 1.40
C PRO A 61 7.28 0.32 1.67
N GLN A 62 8.08 -0.15 0.73
CA GLN A 62 9.55 -0.14 0.77
C GLN A 62 10.14 0.81 -0.28
N LYS A 63 11.35 1.31 0.01
CA LYS A 63 12.12 2.22 -0.84
C LYS A 63 12.35 1.65 -2.23
N GLY A 64 11.91 2.37 -3.26
CA GLY A 64 12.09 2.05 -4.68
C GLY A 64 11.25 0.87 -5.18
N LYS A 65 10.33 0.33 -4.37
CA LYS A 65 9.58 -0.88 -4.71
C LYS A 65 8.29 -0.61 -5.50
N ASN A 66 7.96 -1.58 -6.35
CA ASN A 66 6.76 -1.64 -7.17
C ASN A 66 5.72 -2.57 -6.53
N TYR A 67 4.54 -2.07 -6.21
CA TYR A 67 3.41 -2.84 -5.66
C TYR A 67 2.49 -3.42 -6.74
N GLY A 68 2.85 -3.21 -8.01
CA GLY A 68 2.37 -4.02 -9.12
C GLY A 68 1.18 -3.46 -9.89
N TRP A 69 0.31 -2.63 -9.31
CA TRP A 69 -0.84 -2.08 -10.05
C TRP A 69 -0.41 -1.30 -11.30
N PRO A 70 -1.04 -1.52 -12.48
CA PRO A 70 -2.13 -2.47 -12.77
C PRO A 70 -1.66 -3.84 -13.31
N LEU A 71 -0.35 -4.08 -13.38
CA LEU A 71 0.21 -5.34 -13.89
C LEU A 71 -0.10 -6.53 -12.99
N ALA A 72 -0.03 -6.33 -11.67
CA ALA A 72 -0.47 -7.30 -10.66
C ALA A 72 -1.72 -6.75 -9.96
N THR A 73 -2.72 -7.61 -9.77
CA THR A 73 -3.91 -7.28 -8.98
C THR A 73 -4.61 -8.54 -8.50
N TRP A 74 -5.13 -8.51 -7.27
CA TRP A 74 -6.00 -9.55 -6.72
C TRP A 74 -7.48 -9.35 -7.07
N GLY A 75 -7.80 -8.27 -7.78
CA GLY A 75 -9.16 -7.92 -8.20
C GLY A 75 -9.39 -8.16 -9.68
N ILE A 76 -10.64 -7.95 -10.10
CA ILE A 76 -11.05 -7.99 -11.51
C ILE A 76 -11.70 -6.67 -11.90
N ASN A 77 -11.92 -6.47 -13.20
CA ASN A 77 -12.72 -5.35 -13.67
C ASN A 77 -14.16 -5.50 -13.15
N TYR A 78 -14.87 -4.38 -12.97
CA TYR A 78 -16.27 -4.38 -12.51
C TYR A 78 -17.20 -5.18 -13.42
N SER A 79 -16.85 -5.29 -14.71
CA SER A 79 -17.53 -6.15 -15.68
C SER A 79 -17.49 -7.66 -15.36
N GLY A 80 -16.62 -8.09 -14.43
CA GLY A 80 -16.38 -9.50 -14.11
C GLY A 80 -15.24 -10.15 -14.92
N PHE A 81 -14.62 -9.41 -15.84
CA PHE A 81 -13.46 -9.86 -16.60
C PHE A 81 -12.16 -9.34 -16.00
N LYS A 82 -11.01 -9.87 -16.41
CA LYS A 82 -9.69 -9.38 -15.97
C LYS A 82 -9.49 -7.88 -16.26
N ILE A 83 -8.67 -7.22 -15.45
CA ILE A 83 -8.14 -5.90 -15.79
C ILE A 83 -7.28 -6.02 -17.07
N PRO A 84 -7.45 -5.15 -18.08
CA PRO A 84 -6.79 -5.31 -19.39
C PRO A 84 -5.26 -5.41 -19.31
N GLU A 85 -4.65 -4.62 -18.42
CA GLU A 85 -3.20 -4.52 -18.23
C GLU A 85 -2.64 -5.63 -17.33
N ALA A 86 -3.50 -6.33 -16.59
CA ALA A 86 -3.08 -7.32 -15.61
C ALA A 86 -2.44 -8.54 -16.30
N LYS A 87 -1.27 -8.90 -15.77
CA LYS A 87 -0.48 -10.08 -16.15
C LYS A 87 -0.75 -11.28 -15.23
N GLY A 88 -1.37 -11.06 -14.07
CA GLY A 88 -1.75 -12.08 -13.10
C GLY A 88 -1.83 -11.52 -11.69
N GLU A 89 -2.12 -12.36 -10.71
CA GLU A 89 -2.09 -11.98 -9.29
C GLU A 89 -0.65 -11.80 -8.78
N ILE A 90 0.26 -12.65 -9.25
CA ILE A 90 1.68 -12.63 -8.88
C ILE A 90 2.51 -12.35 -10.14
N VAL A 91 3.27 -11.25 -10.11
CA VAL A 91 4.09 -10.80 -11.25
C VAL A 91 5.53 -10.57 -10.81
N ALA A 92 6.48 -11.13 -11.56
CA ALA A 92 7.91 -10.92 -11.30
C ALA A 92 8.28 -9.43 -11.35
N GLY A 93 9.10 -8.98 -10.40
CA GLY A 93 9.48 -7.56 -10.26
C GLY A 93 8.45 -6.69 -9.53
N THR A 94 7.42 -7.29 -8.93
CA THR A 94 6.44 -6.63 -8.07
C THR A 94 6.47 -7.23 -6.66
N GLU A 95 6.18 -6.41 -5.67
CA GLU A 95 6.00 -6.83 -4.28
C GLU A 95 4.55 -7.24 -4.06
N GLN A 96 4.33 -8.16 -3.13
CA GLN A 96 3.00 -8.67 -2.80
C GLN A 96 2.46 -8.02 -1.53
N PRO A 97 1.14 -7.89 -1.41
CA PRO A 97 0.53 -7.41 -0.18
C PRO A 97 0.69 -8.43 0.94
N VAL A 98 0.77 -7.94 2.17
CA VAL A 98 0.77 -8.81 3.36
C VAL A 98 -0.63 -9.34 3.65
N PHE A 99 -1.67 -8.70 3.10
CA PHE A 99 -3.05 -9.17 3.13
C PHE A 99 -3.84 -8.62 1.94
N TYR A 100 -4.78 -9.40 1.41
CA TYR A 100 -5.72 -8.93 0.40
C TYR A 100 -7.12 -9.51 0.61
N TRP A 101 -8.14 -8.82 0.07
CA TRP A 101 -9.52 -9.31 0.03
C TRP A 101 -10.00 -9.49 -1.40
N LYS A 102 -10.45 -10.70 -1.76
CA LYS A 102 -11.11 -10.94 -3.06
C LYS A 102 -12.48 -10.27 -3.14
N ASP A 103 -13.19 -10.19 -2.03
CA ASP A 103 -14.40 -9.39 -1.90
C ASP A 103 -14.05 -8.10 -1.14
N SER A 104 -13.85 -7.02 -1.90
CA SER A 104 -13.38 -5.74 -1.34
C SER A 104 -14.33 -5.20 -0.28
N PRO A 105 -13.86 -4.96 0.95
CA PRO A 105 -14.63 -4.26 1.97
C PRO A 105 -14.63 -2.74 1.77
N ALA A 106 -13.92 -2.22 0.76
CA ALA A 106 -13.64 -0.80 0.55
C ALA A 106 -12.87 -0.19 1.73
N VAL A 107 -11.72 -0.80 2.05
CA VAL A 107 -10.86 -0.41 3.18
C VAL A 107 -10.59 1.09 3.26
N SER A 108 -10.63 1.68 4.45
CA SER A 108 -10.43 3.12 4.61
C SER A 108 -9.44 3.44 5.74
N GLY A 109 -9.83 4.27 6.71
CA GLY A 109 -8.97 4.64 7.83
C GLY A 109 -8.52 3.41 8.63
N MET A 110 -7.31 3.45 9.17
CA MET A 110 -6.77 2.37 9.99
C MET A 110 -5.97 2.88 11.18
N ALA A 111 -5.88 2.07 12.23
CA ALA A 111 -5.14 2.38 13.43
C ALA A 111 -4.52 1.14 14.05
N PHE A 112 -3.30 1.27 14.57
CA PHE A 112 -2.71 0.27 15.47
C PHE A 112 -3.07 0.62 16.90
N TYR A 113 -3.42 -0.38 17.70
CA TYR A 113 -3.72 -0.22 19.11
C TYR A 113 -2.59 -0.79 19.98
N ASN A 114 -1.92 0.09 20.73
CA ASN A 114 -0.77 -0.23 21.58
C ASN A 114 -0.88 0.34 23.00
N SER A 115 -2.07 0.76 23.43
CA SER A 115 -2.31 1.32 24.77
C SER A 115 -2.76 0.24 25.77
N ASP A 116 -2.35 0.35 27.04
CA ASP A 116 -2.82 -0.56 28.10
C ASP A 116 -4.24 -0.23 28.61
N LYS A 117 -4.90 0.80 28.06
CA LYS A 117 -6.24 1.20 28.49
C LYS A 117 -7.28 0.09 28.26
N PHE A 118 -7.16 -0.64 27.16
CA PHE A 118 -7.93 -1.83 26.85
C PHE A 118 -6.97 -2.97 26.51
N PRO A 119 -6.48 -3.72 27.51
CA PRO A 119 -5.45 -4.75 27.30
C PRO A 119 -5.83 -5.82 26.27
N GLN A 120 -7.12 -6.12 26.13
CA GLN A 120 -7.64 -7.06 25.13
C GLN A 120 -7.48 -6.57 23.68
N TRP A 121 -7.26 -5.26 23.48
CA TRP A 121 -7.00 -4.65 22.18
C TRP A 121 -5.50 -4.45 21.92
N GLN A 122 -4.62 -4.83 22.86
CA GLN A 122 -3.19 -4.85 22.58
C GLN A 122 -2.89 -5.70 21.34
N GLN A 123 -1.94 -5.24 20.53
CA GLN A 123 -1.51 -5.90 19.30
C GLN A 123 -2.63 -6.06 18.26
N LYS A 124 -3.59 -5.12 18.22
CA LYS A 124 -4.63 -5.10 17.20
C LYS A 124 -4.36 -4.06 16.12
N TYR A 125 -4.71 -4.44 14.90
CA TYR A 125 -4.84 -3.59 13.72
C TYR A 125 -6.33 -3.39 13.46
N LEU A 126 -6.79 -2.15 13.54
CA LEU A 126 -8.17 -1.75 13.33
C LEU A 126 -8.32 -1.15 11.95
N LEU A 127 -9.31 -1.60 11.20
CA LEU A 127 -9.56 -1.20 9.82
C LEU A 127 -11.02 -0.81 9.64
N ALA A 128 -11.26 0.42 9.18
CA ALA A 128 -12.59 0.90 8.83
C ALA A 128 -13.00 0.41 7.43
N ARG A 129 -14.32 0.28 7.26
CA ARG A 129 -15.01 -0.08 6.01
C ARG A 129 -15.98 1.05 5.66
#